data_AF-A0A0E0ICQ5-F1
#
_entry.id   AF-A0A0E0ICQ5-F1
#
_cell.length_a   1.000
_cell.length_b   1.000
_cell.length_c   1.000
_cell.angle_alpha   90.00
_cell.angle_beta   90.00
_cell.angle_gamma   90.00
#
_symmetry.space_group_name_H-M   'P 1'
#
loop_
_entity.id
_entity.type
_entity.pdbx_description
1 polymer ?
#
loop_
_entity_poly.entity_id
_entity_poly.type
_entity_poly.pdbx_seq_one_letter_code
_entity_poly.pdbx_strand_id
1 'polypeptide(L)'
;MADAHSSFKWLMTHRLLVRDEKYPHIVHVDKGATNSNEAEARSDLYDPEEEMIRGLTQVPWERVDVSFQKSSQRLVAHNTIQVKSYWLNSDGADVINHMMDNFIV
;
A
#
# COMPACT_ATOMS: atom_id res chain seq x y z
N MET A 1 -16.56 -17.30 -1.37
CA MET A 1 -17.37 -17.06 -0.15
C MET A 1 -16.42 -17.17 1.03
N ALA A 2 -15.85 -16.06 1.51
CA ALA A 2 -14.87 -16.10 2.59
C ALA A 2 -15.56 -16.46 3.91
N ASP A 3 -14.98 -17.40 4.66
CA ASP A 3 -15.50 -17.91 5.92
C ASP A 3 -15.37 -16.88 7.04
N ALA A 4 -16.36 -16.86 7.94
CA ALA A 4 -16.40 -15.92 9.06
C ALA A 4 -15.18 -16.07 10.00
N HIS A 5 -14.56 -17.25 10.04
CA HIS A 5 -13.39 -17.53 10.86
C HIS A 5 -12.11 -16.89 10.28
N SER A 6 -11.90 -16.96 8.96
CA SER A 6 -10.85 -16.19 8.28
C SER A 6 -11.05 -14.69 8.44
N SER A 7 -12.29 -14.20 8.29
CA SER A 7 -12.61 -12.77 8.48
C SER A 7 -12.31 -12.28 9.90
N PHE A 8 -12.59 -13.12 10.92
CA PHE A 8 -12.27 -12.82 12.31
C PHE A 8 -10.78 -12.89 12.62
N LYS A 9 -10.06 -13.85 12.02
CA LYS A 9 -8.60 -13.97 12.13
C LYS A 9 -7.92 -12.75 11.49
N TRP A 10 -8.37 -12.30 10.32
CA TRP A 10 -7.91 -11.06 9.71
C TRP A 10 -8.17 -9.87 10.63
N LEU A 11 -9.39 -9.68 11.13
CA LEU A 11 -9.75 -8.56 12.02
C LEU A 11 -8.89 -8.53 13.31
N MET A 12 -8.58 -9.69 13.88
CA MET A 12 -7.78 -9.80 15.10
C MET A 12 -6.28 -9.57 14.83
N THR A 13 -5.75 -10.04 13.70
CA THR A 13 -4.36 -9.76 13.29
C THR A 13 -4.13 -8.27 13.09
N HIS A 14 -5.07 -7.53 12.48
CA HIS A 14 -4.97 -6.07 12.34
C HIS A 14 -4.94 -5.31 13.69
N ARG A 15 -5.47 -5.90 14.77
CA ARG A 15 -5.47 -5.29 16.10
C ARG A 15 -4.18 -5.56 16.89
N LEU A 16 -3.35 -6.52 16.46
CA LEU A 16 -2.12 -6.95 17.13
C LEU A 16 -0.84 -6.49 16.42
N LEU A 17 -0.96 -5.69 15.37
CA LEU A 17 0.19 -5.13 14.67
C LEU A 17 0.98 -4.26 15.65
N VAL A 18 2.23 -4.67 15.89
CA VAL A 18 3.23 -3.89 16.61
C VAL A 18 3.21 -2.49 16.02
N ARG A 19 2.92 -1.50 16.86
CA ARG A 19 2.97 -0.11 16.43
C ARG A 19 4.41 0.22 16.10
N ASP A 20 4.68 0.52 14.84
CA ASP A 20 5.91 1.20 14.49
C ASP A 20 5.89 2.59 15.14
N GLU A 21 6.80 2.82 16.09
CA GLU A 21 6.91 4.09 16.79
C GLU A 21 7.43 5.20 15.88
N LYS A 22 8.21 4.85 14.86
CA LYS A 22 8.75 5.78 13.85
C LYS A 22 7.69 6.12 12.82
N TYR A 23 6.87 5.15 12.43
CA TYR A 23 5.84 5.28 11.40
C TYR A 23 4.44 4.84 11.88
N PRO A 24 3.80 5.63 12.76
CA PRO A 24 2.56 5.23 13.44
C PRO A 24 1.35 4.99 12.52
N HIS A 25 1.38 5.48 11.27
CA HIS A 25 0.31 5.24 10.30
C HIS A 25 0.54 4.02 9.41
N ILE A 26 1.72 3.39 9.46
CA ILE A 26 2.00 2.14 8.74
C ILE A 26 1.42 0.97 9.53
N VAL A 27 0.55 0.20 8.88
CA VAL A 27 -0.17 -0.91 9.50
C VAL A 27 0.47 -2.22 9.08
N HIS A 28 0.64 -2.42 7.78
CA HIS A 28 1.20 -3.65 7.26
C HIS A 28 2.02 -3.37 6.01
N VAL A 29 3.06 -4.17 5.84
CA VAL A 29 3.92 -4.16 4.68
C VAL A 29 3.94 -5.58 4.13
N ASP A 30 3.32 -5.77 2.97
CA ASP A 30 3.37 -7.00 2.20
C ASP A 30 4.38 -6.84 1.07
N LYS A 31 5.51 -7.54 1.20
CA LYS A 31 6.60 -7.51 0.20
C LYS A 31 6.26 -8.22 -1.10
N GLY A 32 5.07 -8.81 -1.18
CA GLY A 32 4.62 -9.61 -2.31
C GLY A 32 5.40 -10.93 -2.42
N ALA A 33 4.76 -11.94 -2.98
CA ALA A 33 5.48 -13.04 -3.60
C ALA A 33 5.76 -12.61 -5.05
N THR A 34 7.01 -12.74 -5.51
CA THR A 34 7.37 -12.62 -6.93
C THR A 34 6.69 -13.76 -7.69
N ASN A 35 5.42 -13.60 -8.00
CA ASN A 35 4.70 -14.53 -8.85
C ASN A 35 5.03 -14.12 -10.28
N SER A 36 6.02 -14.79 -10.84
CA SER A 36 6.31 -14.79 -12.28
C SER A 36 5.14 -15.46 -13.00
N ASN A 37 4.01 -14.76 -13.07
CA ASN A 37 2.86 -15.19 -13.84
C ASN A 37 3.09 -14.67 -15.25
N GLU A 38 3.63 -15.55 -16.08
CA GLU A 38 3.70 -15.41 -17.53
C GLU A 38 2.27 -15.34 -18.08
N ALA A 39 1.69 -14.13 -18.12
CA ALA A 39 0.46 -13.89 -18.84
C ALA A 39 0.80 -13.77 -20.34
N GLU A 40 0.93 -14.92 -21.02
CA GLU A 40 0.89 -14.96 -22.48
C GLU A 40 -0.54 -14.67 -22.95
N ALA A 41 -0.84 -13.39 -23.18
CA ALA A 41 -1.91 -12.98 -24.06
C ALA A 41 -1.29 -12.18 -25.20
N ARG A 42 -0.85 -12.88 -26.25
CA ARG A 42 -0.47 -12.24 -27.51
C ARG A 42 -1.71 -11.67 -28.17
N SER A 43 -1.98 -10.39 -27.93
CA SER A 43 -2.76 -9.56 -28.82
C SER A 43 -1.80 -8.96 -29.84
N ASP A 44 -1.91 -9.33 -31.11
CA ASP A 44 -1.08 -8.80 -32.21
C ASP A 44 -1.42 -7.33 -32.57
N LEU A 45 -2.13 -6.62 -31.69
CA LEU A 45 -2.47 -5.20 -31.80
C LEU A 45 -1.75 -4.42 -30.71
N TYR A 46 -0.99 -3.40 -31.12
CA TYR A 46 -0.33 -2.48 -30.21
C TYR A 46 -1.36 -1.70 -29.39
N ASP A 47 -1.55 -2.12 -28.15
CA ASP A 47 -2.33 -1.41 -27.13
C ASP A 47 -1.35 -0.86 -26.07
N PRO A 48 -1.11 0.46 -26.04
CA PRO A 48 -0.17 1.06 -25.10
C PRO A 48 -0.56 0.86 -23.63
N GLU A 49 -1.85 0.69 -23.31
CA GLU A 49 -2.29 0.41 -21.94
C GLU A 49 -1.83 -0.98 -21.49
N GLU A 50 -2.00 -1.98 -22.35
CA GLU A 50 -1.60 -3.37 -22.07
C GLU A 50 -0.07 -3.51 -21.98
N GLU A 51 0.69 -2.79 -22.82
CA GLU A 51 2.15 -2.71 -22.72
C GLU A 51 2.60 -2.12 -21.37
N MET A 52 1.93 -1.07 -20.88
CA MET A 52 2.21 -0.48 -19.57
C MET A 52 1.88 -1.44 -18.43
N ILE A 53 0.72 -2.12 -18.48
CA ILE A 53 0.33 -3.12 -17.48
C ILE A 53 1.37 -4.24 -17.46
N ARG A 54 1.77 -4.76 -18.62
CA ARG A 54 2.77 -5.84 -18.72
C ARG A 54 4.14 -5.40 -18.18
N GLY A 55 4.56 -4.17 -18.47
CA GLY A 55 5.80 -3.62 -17.91
C GLY A 55 5.72 -3.46 -16.39
N LEU A 56 4.66 -2.85 -15.86
CA LEU A 56 4.49 -2.58 -14.43
C LEU A 56 4.31 -3.86 -13.60
N THR A 57 3.65 -4.88 -14.16
CA THR A 57 3.45 -6.17 -13.47
C THR A 57 4.72 -6.99 -13.32
N GLN A 58 5.75 -6.73 -14.14
CA GLN A 58 7.07 -7.37 -14.03
C GLN A 58 7.98 -6.72 -12.98
N VAL A 59 7.64 -5.50 -12.53
CA VAL A 59 8.42 -4.79 -11.52
C VAL A 59 7.98 -5.27 -10.14
N PRO A 60 8.91 -5.67 -9.24
CA PRO A 60 8.54 -6.02 -7.87
C PRO A 60 7.97 -4.78 -7.17
N TRP A 61 6.82 -4.94 -6.53
CA TRP A 61 6.19 -3.87 -5.74
C TRP A 61 5.81 -4.38 -4.36
N GLU A 62 6.02 -3.52 -3.37
CA GLU A 62 5.64 -3.74 -1.98
C GLU A 62 4.32 -3.02 -1.71
N ARG A 63 3.34 -3.74 -1.15
CA ARG A 63 2.08 -3.16 -0.71
C ARG A 63 2.21 -2.65 0.71
N VAL A 64 2.05 -1.35 0.90
CA VAL A 64 2.06 -0.70 2.21
C VAL A 64 0.64 -0.29 2.59
N ASP A 65 0.04 -0.99 3.55
CA ASP A 65 -1.26 -0.64 4.10
C ASP A 65 -1.09 0.41 5.20
N VAL A 66 -1.88 1.49 5.10
CA VAL A 66 -1.82 2.62 6.04
C VAL A 66 -3.18 2.89 6.70
N SER A 67 -3.17 3.41 7.93
CA SER A 67 -4.40 3.76 8.64
C SER A 67 -4.29 5.09 9.38
N PHE A 68 -5.14 6.03 8.97
CA PHE A 68 -5.36 7.30 9.65
C PHE A 68 -6.48 7.19 10.70
N GLN A 69 -6.89 5.99 11.12
CA GLN A 69 -8.06 5.84 11.99
C GLN A 69 -7.91 6.59 13.33
N LYS A 70 -6.69 6.81 13.81
CA LYS A 70 -6.43 7.58 15.06
C LYS A 70 -5.98 9.01 14.82
N SER A 71 -5.84 9.43 13.57
CA SER A 71 -5.45 10.79 13.19
C SER A 71 -6.63 11.74 13.36
N SER A 72 -6.34 12.98 13.75
CA SER A 72 -7.31 14.09 13.74
C SER A 72 -7.76 14.44 12.31
N GLN A 73 -6.94 14.11 11.31
CA GLN A 73 -7.15 14.36 9.89
C GLN A 73 -7.84 13.17 9.17
N ARG A 74 -8.35 12.17 9.91
CA ARG A 74 -8.98 10.95 9.36
C ARG A 74 -10.04 11.21 8.28
N LEU A 75 -10.84 12.26 8.43
CA LEU A 75 -11.92 12.58 7.48
C LEU A 75 -11.39 13.07 6.11
N VAL A 76 -10.12 13.48 6.05
CA VAL A 76 -9.44 13.94 4.85
C VAL A 76 -8.18 13.11 4.56
N ALA A 77 -8.16 11.85 5.00
CA ALA A 77 -7.00 10.96 4.87
C ALA A 77 -6.43 10.86 3.45
N HIS A 78 -7.31 10.84 2.43
CA HIS A 78 -6.90 10.84 1.02
C HIS A 78 -6.08 12.08 0.61
N ASN A 79 -6.29 13.22 1.30
CA ASN A 79 -5.47 14.43 1.12
C ASN A 79 -4.24 14.42 2.02
N THR A 80 -4.36 13.86 3.23
CA THR A 80 -3.26 13.73 4.19
C THR A 80 -2.10 12.92 3.61
N ILE A 81 -2.37 11.79 2.93
CA ILE A 81 -1.31 10.97 2.33
C ILE A 81 -0.50 11.69 1.24
N GLN A 82 -1.08 12.69 0.57
CA GLN A 82 -0.39 13.47 -0.47
C GLN A 82 0.54 14.54 0.10
N VAL A 83 0.44 14.87 1.39
CA VAL A 83 1.27 15.86 2.11
C VAL A 83 1.45 17.18 1.33
N LYS A 84 0.36 17.74 0.78
CA LYS A 84 0.44 18.97 -0.04
C LYS A 84 0.81 20.22 0.75
N SER A 85 0.31 20.33 1.98
CA SER A 85 0.64 21.40 2.92
C SER A 85 0.82 20.80 4.30
N TYR A 86 2.01 20.95 4.89
CA TYR A 86 2.31 20.37 6.19
C TYR A 86 1.30 20.80 7.27
N TRP A 87 0.80 22.05 7.22
CA TRP A 87 -0.19 22.54 8.18
C TRP A 87 -1.52 21.76 8.15
N LEU A 88 -1.91 21.22 7.00
CA LEU A 88 -3.17 20.46 6.82
C LEU A 88 -2.98 18.95 6.71
N ASN A 89 -1.77 18.51 6.38
CA ASN A 89 -1.47 17.15 5.95
C ASN A 89 -0.29 16.55 6.73
N SER A 90 0.09 17.14 7.87
CA SER A 90 1.22 16.71 8.70
C SER A 90 1.20 15.22 9.02
N ASP A 91 0.00 14.66 9.22
CA ASP A 91 -0.16 13.29 9.66
C ASP A 91 0.22 12.28 8.56
N GLY A 92 0.36 12.69 7.30
CA GLY A 92 0.83 11.81 6.22
C GLY A 92 2.34 11.82 6.02
N ALA A 93 3.07 12.70 6.72
CA ALA A 93 4.50 12.86 6.53
C ALA A 93 5.29 11.60 6.91
N ASP A 94 4.87 10.86 7.93
CA ASP A 94 5.52 9.61 8.33
C ASP A 94 5.35 8.51 7.27
N VAL A 95 4.21 8.48 6.56
CA VAL A 95 4.00 7.54 5.43
C VAL A 95 4.98 7.83 4.29
N ILE A 96 5.17 9.10 3.93
CA ILE A 96 6.14 9.49 2.89
C ILE A 96 7.57 9.18 3.31
N ASN A 97 7.92 9.48 4.57
CA ASN A 97 9.24 9.13 5.11
C ASN A 97 9.47 7.61 5.12
N HIS A 98 8.46 6.81 5.47
CA HIS A 98 8.54 5.34 5.36
C HIS A 98 8.83 4.90 3.93
N MET A 99 8.15 5.48 2.94
CA MET A 99 8.41 5.19 1.54
C MET A 99 9.85 5.55 1.17
N MET A 100 10.34 6.74 1.53
CA MET A 100 11.71 7.17 1.21
C MET A 100 12.78 6.29 1.84
N ASP A 101 12.60 5.88 3.10
CA ASP A 101 13.57 5.06 3.83
C ASP A 101 13.63 3.61 3.34
N ASN A 102 12.55 3.12 2.70
CA ASN A 102 12.43 1.72 2.23
C ASN A 102 12.40 1.59 0.71
N PHE A 103 12.46 2.70 -0.05
CA PHE A 103 12.54 2.66 -1.51
C PHE A 103 13.93 2.14 -1.92
N ILE A 104 13.99 0.89 -2.36
CA ILE A 104 15.20 0.28 -2.90
C ILE A 104 15.34 0.76 -4.35
N VAL A 105 16.46 1.43 -4.67
CA VAL A 105 16.87 1.79 -6.04
C VAL A 105 17.66 0.65 -6.66
#